data_AF-A0AAV8XN08-F1
#
_entry.id   AF-A0AAV8XN08-F1
#
_cell.length_a   1.000
_cell.length_b   1.000
_cell.length_c   1.000
_cell.angle_alpha   90.00
_cell.angle_beta   90.00
_cell.angle_gamma   90.00
#
_symmetry.space_group_name_H-M   'P 1'
#
loop_
_entity.id
_entity.type
_entity.pdbx_description
1 polymer ?
#
loop_
_entity_poly.entity_id
_entity_poly.type
_entity_poly.pdbx_seq_one_letter_code
_entity_poly.pdbx_strand_id
1 'polypeptide(L)'
;MNLKRVNILRNEILAGTSFEEIKRKFVTLCVRFEIETELVCSGFFDVYGPKVVPAYKASNLASKEACSLIFGETCGELENELHEWDVDIPDFPTTQLTK
;
A
#
# COMPACT_ATOMS: atom_id res chain seq x y z
N MET A 1 -11.01 -9.49 -5.99
CA MET A 1 -11.41 -9.07 -4.62
C MET A 1 -12.35 -7.86 -4.71
N ASN A 2 -13.37 -7.72 -3.84
CA ASN A 2 -14.42 -6.70 -4.01
C ASN A 2 -13.96 -5.31 -3.47
N LEU A 3 -13.77 -4.33 -4.36
CA LEU A 3 -13.26 -2.96 -4.08
C LEU A 3 -13.95 -2.24 -2.91
N LYS A 4 -15.22 -2.58 -2.63
CA LYS A 4 -15.99 -2.05 -1.49
C LYS A 4 -15.30 -2.26 -0.13
N ARG A 5 -14.45 -3.29 0.00
CA ARG A 5 -13.81 -3.70 1.27
C ARG A 5 -12.58 -2.86 1.62
N VAL A 6 -11.78 -2.48 0.60
CA VAL A 6 -10.59 -1.62 0.76
C VAL A 6 -10.98 -0.20 1.14
N ASN A 7 -12.15 0.25 0.68
CA ASN A 7 -12.66 1.58 0.96
C ASN A 7 -12.96 1.81 2.45
N ILE A 8 -13.15 0.75 3.25
CA ILE A 8 -13.42 0.86 4.68
C ILE A 8 -12.18 1.38 5.41
N LEU A 9 -11.03 0.74 5.23
CA LEU A 9 -9.78 1.16 5.89
C LEU A 9 -9.33 2.55 5.42
N ARG A 10 -9.50 2.85 4.13
CA ARG A 10 -9.27 4.19 3.57
C ARG A 10 -10.06 5.25 4.33
N ASN A 11 -11.37 5.06 4.47
CA ASN A 11 -12.23 6.04 5.13
C ASN A 11 -11.86 6.24 6.60
N GLU A 12 -11.48 5.18 7.31
CA GLU A 12 -11.03 5.27 8.71
C GLU A 12 -9.73 6.06 8.84
N ILE A 13 -8.76 5.82 7.96
CA ILE A 13 -7.49 6.54 7.96
C ILE A 13 -7.71 8.04 7.67
N LEU A 14 -8.58 8.36 6.70
CA LEU A 14 -8.93 9.73 6.34
C LEU A 14 -9.80 10.44 7.40
N ALA A 15 -10.63 9.70 8.13
CA ALA A 15 -11.46 10.23 9.22
C ALA A 15 -10.66 10.55 10.50
N GLY A 16 -9.36 10.24 10.53
CA GLY A 16 -8.52 10.49 11.69
C GLY A 16 -8.70 9.48 12.83
N THR A 17 -9.23 8.29 12.52
CA THR A 17 -9.34 7.18 13.49
C THR A 17 -7.98 6.88 14.11
N SER A 18 -7.96 6.49 15.40
CA SER A 18 -6.72 6.18 16.12
C SER A 18 -5.99 4.98 15.51
N PHE A 19 -4.67 4.94 15.68
CA PHE A 19 -3.83 3.87 15.12
C PHE A 19 -4.26 2.47 15.61
N GLU A 20 -4.59 2.33 16.90
CA GLU A 20 -5.07 1.07 17.48
C GLU A 20 -6.44 0.65 16.92
N GLU A 21 -7.32 1.60 16.66
CA GLU A 21 -8.63 1.28 16.09
C GLU A 21 -8.51 0.89 14.61
N ILE A 22 -7.58 1.51 13.86
CA ILE A 22 -7.22 1.07 12.51
C ILE A 22 -6.64 -0.34 12.54
N LYS A 23 -5.73 -0.64 13.48
CA LYS A 23 -5.18 -1.99 13.68
C LYS A 23 -6.29 -3.01 13.91
N ARG A 24 -7.19 -2.73 14.85
CA ARG A 24 -8.31 -3.63 15.18
C ARG A 24 -9.18 -3.94 13.96
N LYS A 25 -9.51 -2.92 13.17
CA LYS A 25 -10.31 -3.08 11.94
C LYS A 25 -9.52 -3.85 10.86
N PHE A 26 -8.23 -3.56 10.70
CA PHE A 26 -7.37 -4.28 9.76
C PHE A 26 -7.30 -5.77 10.10
N VAL A 27 -6.99 -6.12 11.36
CA VAL A 27 -6.90 -7.51 11.82
C VAL A 27 -8.24 -8.23 11.63
N THR A 28 -9.35 -7.57 12.00
CA THR A 28 -10.70 -8.13 11.79
C THR A 28 -10.97 -8.43 10.32
N LEU A 29 -10.59 -7.53 9.41
CA LEU A 29 -10.78 -7.73 7.97
C LEU A 29 -9.86 -8.82 7.42
N CYS A 30 -8.60 -8.84 7.83
CA CYS A 30 -7.60 -9.82 7.42
C CYS A 30 -8.03 -11.25 7.76
N VAL A 31 -8.49 -11.48 8.99
CA VAL A 31 -8.99 -12.79 9.44
C VAL A 31 -10.32 -13.14 8.76
N ARG A 32 -11.26 -12.19 8.68
CA ARG A 32 -12.59 -12.44 8.08
C ARG A 32 -12.52 -12.75 6.58
N PHE A 33 -11.48 -12.30 5.90
CA PHE A 33 -11.24 -12.62 4.50
C PHE A 33 -10.31 -13.79 4.29
N GLU A 34 -10.01 -14.55 5.35
CA GLU A 34 -9.21 -15.76 5.29
C GLU A 34 -7.85 -15.50 4.62
N ILE A 35 -7.28 -14.31 4.83
CA ILE A 35 -5.96 -13.97 4.31
C ILE A 35 -4.92 -14.73 5.10
N GLU A 36 -4.94 -14.54 6.42
CA GLU A 36 -4.00 -15.14 7.37
C GLU A 36 -4.61 -15.24 8.78
N THR A 37 -3.89 -15.88 9.69
CA THR A 37 -4.27 -15.99 11.11
C THR A 37 -4.23 -14.63 11.84
N GLU A 38 -4.98 -14.49 12.93
CA GLU A 38 -5.00 -13.28 13.76
C GLU A 38 -3.59 -12.84 14.21
N LEU A 39 -2.76 -13.80 14.60
CA LEU A 39 -1.36 -13.57 15.02
C LEU A 39 -0.54 -12.94 13.87
N VAL A 40 -0.66 -13.51 12.67
CA VAL A 40 0.05 -13.01 11.49
C VAL A 40 -0.48 -11.64 11.07
N CYS A 41 -1.79 -11.45 11.03
CA CYS A 41 -2.41 -10.17 10.69
C CYS A 41 -2.01 -9.06 11.68
N SER A 42 -1.99 -9.35 12.99
CA SER A 42 -1.55 -8.38 14.00
C SER A 42 -0.07 -8.05 13.83
N GLY A 43 0.79 -9.07 13.72
CA GLY A 43 2.23 -8.87 13.55
C GLY A 43 2.57 -8.11 12.27
N PHE A 44 1.87 -8.40 11.17
CA PHE A 44 1.99 -7.66 9.92
C PHE A 44 1.67 -6.18 10.13
N PHE A 45 0.55 -5.86 10.79
CA PHE A 45 0.19 -4.47 11.06
C PHE A 45 1.19 -3.79 11.98
N ASP A 46 1.71 -4.48 12.99
CA ASP A 46 2.69 -3.91 13.93
C ASP A 46 4.00 -3.54 13.22
N VAL A 47 4.43 -4.32 12.24
CA VAL A 47 5.64 -4.07 11.46
C VAL A 47 5.43 -2.97 10.41
N TYR A 48 4.34 -3.04 9.65
CA TYR A 48 4.15 -2.18 8.47
C TYR A 48 3.24 -0.97 8.72
N GLY A 49 2.26 -1.09 9.62
CA GLY A 49 1.30 -0.05 9.96
C GLY A 49 1.92 1.32 10.26
N PRO A 50 3.01 1.42 11.07
CA PRO A 50 3.65 2.70 11.37
C PRO A 50 4.23 3.42 10.15
N LYS A 51 4.50 2.71 9.05
CA LYS A 51 4.99 3.28 7.78
C LYS A 51 3.85 3.48 6.78
N VAL A 52 2.96 2.49 6.68
CA VAL A 52 1.87 2.47 5.70
C VAL A 52 0.81 3.50 6.04
N VAL A 53 0.38 3.63 7.29
CA VAL A 53 -0.70 4.57 7.66
C VAL A 53 -0.32 6.03 7.38
N PRO A 54 0.89 6.52 7.76
CA PRO A 54 1.31 7.87 7.40
C PRO A 54 1.51 8.07 5.89
N ALA A 55 2.13 7.10 5.19
CA ALA A 55 2.31 7.17 3.74
C ALA A 55 0.96 7.25 3.02
N TYR A 56 -0.03 6.48 3.49
CA TYR A 56 -1.38 6.50 2.96
C TYR A 56 -2.04 7.88 3.15
N LYS A 57 -1.88 8.51 4.32
CA LYS A 57 -2.39 9.87 4.58
C LYS A 57 -1.74 10.95 3.69
N ALA A 58 -0.46 10.77 3.36
CA ALA A 58 0.28 11.69 2.49
C ALA A 58 0.03 11.45 1.00
N SER A 59 -0.51 10.29 0.64
CA SER A 59 -0.78 9.90 -0.74
C SER A 59 -2.18 10.32 -1.21
N ASN A 60 -2.34 10.54 -2.51
CA ASN A 60 -3.66 10.78 -3.12
C ASN A 60 -4.21 9.50 -3.80
N LEU A 61 -3.99 8.33 -3.19
CA LEU A 61 -4.38 7.05 -3.77
C LEU A 61 -5.92 6.93 -3.87
N ALA A 62 -6.39 6.68 -5.08
CA ALA A 62 -7.74 6.24 -5.37
C ALA A 62 -7.96 4.83 -4.80
N SER A 63 -9.23 4.43 -4.61
CA SER A 63 -9.57 3.15 -3.98
C SER A 63 -9.01 1.93 -4.72
N LYS A 64 -8.81 2.01 -6.04
CA LYS A 64 -8.21 0.94 -6.84
C LYS A 64 -6.68 0.85 -6.62
N GLU A 65 -6.01 1.99 -6.52
CA GLU A 65 -4.57 2.06 -6.23
C GLU A 65 -4.24 1.60 -4.81
N ALA A 66 -5.07 2.02 -3.85
CA ALA A 66 -5.01 1.53 -2.48
C ALA A 66 -5.21 0.00 -2.40
N CYS A 67 -6.09 -0.55 -3.23
CA CYS A 67 -6.33 -1.99 -3.29
C CYS A 67 -5.07 -2.71 -3.79
N SER A 68 -4.50 -2.27 -4.90
CA SER A 68 -3.29 -2.90 -5.45
C SER A 68 -2.07 -2.76 -4.55
N LEU A 69 -1.93 -1.65 -3.81
CA LEU A 69 -0.84 -1.49 -2.85
C LEU A 69 -0.90 -2.56 -1.74
N ILE A 70 -2.10 -2.94 -1.32
CA ILE A 70 -2.31 -3.85 -0.18
C ILE A 70 -2.41 -5.31 -0.64
N PHE A 71 -3.05 -5.57 -1.78
CA PHE A 71 -3.42 -6.92 -2.23
C PHE A 71 -2.87 -7.28 -3.61
N GLY A 72 -2.00 -6.44 -4.17
CA GLY A 72 -1.34 -6.67 -5.45
C GLY A 72 -2.31 -6.79 -6.63
N GLU A 73 -1.93 -7.67 -7.57
CA GLU A 73 -2.61 -7.94 -8.84
C GLU A 73 -4.08 -8.38 -8.73
N THR A 74 -4.52 -8.81 -7.54
CA THR A 74 -5.92 -9.21 -7.29
C THR A 74 -6.94 -8.07 -7.43
N CYS A 75 -6.46 -6.84 -7.53
CA CYS A 75 -7.22 -5.61 -7.71
C CYS A 75 -7.30 -5.12 -9.17
N GLY A 76 -6.67 -5.86 -10.10
CA GLY A 76 -6.60 -5.54 -11.53
C GLY A 76 -5.50 -4.53 -11.87
N GLU A 77 -5.25 -4.34 -13.17
CA GLU A 77 -4.21 -3.44 -13.66
C GLU A 77 -4.49 -1.97 -13.31
N LEU A 78 -3.43 -1.25 -12.97
CA LEU A 78 -3.44 0.17 -12.67
C LEU A 78 -2.57 0.90 -13.68
N GLU A 79 -3.13 1.91 -14.31
CA GLU A 79 -2.33 2.93 -15.00
C GLU A 79 -1.94 3.98 -13.96
N ASN A 80 -0.64 4.11 -13.72
CA ASN A 80 -0.07 5.17 -12.88
C ASN A 80 0.98 5.91 -13.71
N GLU A 81 0.69 7.15 -14.08
CA GLU A 81 1.58 7.99 -14.91
C GLU A 81 2.94 8.26 -14.24
N LEU A 82 3.04 8.12 -12.91
CA LEU A 82 4.29 8.26 -12.16
C LEU A 82 5.08 6.94 -12.05
N HIS A 83 4.53 5.82 -12.52
CA HIS A 83 5.20 4.53 -12.44
C HIS A 83 6.33 4.40 -13.47
N GLU A 84 6.11 4.93 -14.67
CA GLU A 84 7.12 5.00 -15.73
C GLU A 84 7.74 6.39 -15.72
N TRP A 85 9.03 6.46 -15.40
CA TRP A 85 9.79 7.70 -15.41
C TRP A 85 11.18 7.43 -15.95
N ASP A 86 11.65 8.35 -16.77
CA ASP A 86 13.00 8.35 -17.31
C ASP A 86 13.82 9.46 -16.66
N VAL A 87 15.13 9.26 -16.60
CA VAL A 87 16.07 10.30 -16.22
C VAL A 87 16.96 10.59 -17.40
N ASP A 88 17.00 11.86 -17.80
CA ASP A 88 17.99 12.33 -18.74
C ASP A 88 19.36 12.32 -18.06
N ILE A 89 20.16 11.32 -18.41
CA ILE A 89 21.56 11.27 -17.99
C ILE A 89 22.33 12.22 -18.90
N PRO A 90 23.06 13.22 -18.36
CA PRO A 90 23.86 14.11 -19.18
C PRO A 90 24.94 13.32 -19.93
N ASP A 91 25.24 13.72 -21.17
CA ASP A 91 26.26 13.10 -22.01
C ASP A 91 27.66 13.29 -21.42
N PHE A 92 28.05 12.41 -20.49
CA PHE A 92 29.42 12.23 -20.08
C PHE A 92 30.02 11.07 -20.86
N PRO A 93 31.30 11.17 -21.29
CA PRO A 93 31.98 10.04 -21.88
C PRO A 93 31.98 8.90 -20.86
N THR A 94 31.29 7.81 -21.19
CA THR A 94 31.27 6.61 -20.36
C THR A 94 32.71 6.12 -20.26
N THR A 95 33.30 6.16 -19.06
CA THR A 95 34.63 5.63 -18.86
C THR A 95 34.59 4.14 -19.15
N GLN A 96 35.24 3.74 -20.25
CA GLN A 96 35.45 2.34 -20.56
C GLN A 96 36.13 1.70 -19.35
N LEU A 97 35.44 0.77 -18.67
CA LEU A 97 36.06 -0.03 -17.62
C LEU A 97 37.11 -0.91 -18.29
N THR A 98 38.38 -0.51 -18.22
CA THR A 98 39.50 -1.34 -18.65
C THR A 98 39.55 -2.57 -17.76
N LYS A 99 39.31 -3.73 -18.38
CA LYS A 99 39.39 -5.07 -17.77
C LYS A 99 40.83 -5.54 -17.64
#